data_AF-A0A1G7XG00-F1
#
_entry.id   AF-A0A1G7XG00-F1
#
_cell.length_a   1.000
_cell.length_b   1.000
_cell.length_c   1.000
_cell.angle_alpha   90.00
_cell.angle_beta   90.00
_cell.angle_gamma   90.00
#
_symmetry.space_group_name_H-M   'P 1'
#
loop_
_entity.id
_entity.type
_entity.pdbx_description
1 polymer ?
#
loop_
_entity_poly.entity_id
_entity_poly.type
_entity_poly.pdbx_seq_one_letter_code
_entity_poly.pdbx_strand_id
1 'polypeptide(L)'
;MRLLVLSALIATASLLSACSDETETETPRVDETTAEATPAFYVGTWAADTAWCTGQGEGFPITIEADRFLGRENTCDMTAITDTPEGGWTAQLSCESEGMSTSESLMLSPVGDQLAITWPDRAAESTVFSRCE
;
A
#
# COMPACT_ATOMS: atom_id res chain seq x y z
N MET A 1 -19.38 12.83 -61.40
CA MET A 1 -18.84 13.36 -62.67
C MET A 1 -18.56 14.85 -62.52
N ARG A 2 -17.31 15.22 -62.23
CA ARG A 2 -16.58 16.35 -62.84
C ARG A 2 -15.25 16.51 -62.12
N LEU A 3 -14.21 16.01 -62.78
CA LEU A 3 -12.82 16.39 -62.59
C LEU A 3 -12.69 17.91 -62.76
N LEU A 4 -11.92 18.55 -61.89
CA LEU A 4 -11.12 19.72 -62.25
C LEU A 4 -9.69 19.48 -61.78
N VAL A 5 -8.82 19.36 -62.78
CA VAL A 5 -7.36 19.33 -62.73
C VAL A 5 -6.84 20.78 -62.83
N LEU A 6 -5.56 20.96 -62.52
CA LEU A 6 -4.71 22.17 -62.59
C LEU A 6 -4.71 22.97 -61.29
N SER A 7 -3.58 23.15 -60.61
CA SER A 7 -2.40 23.82 -61.17
C SER A 7 -1.10 23.43 -60.45
N ALA A 8 -0.01 23.40 -61.21
CA ALA A 8 1.35 23.23 -60.75
C ALA A 8 2.02 24.58 -60.43
N LEU A 9 3.22 24.48 -59.80
CA LEU A 9 4.19 25.52 -59.42
C LEU A 9 3.83 26.23 -58.09
N ILE A 10 4.72 26.39 -57.11
CA ILE A 10 6.08 26.93 -57.17
C ILE A 10 6.89 26.36 -55.99
N ALA A 11 8.15 25.99 -56.21
CA ALA A 11 9.14 25.76 -55.15
C ALA A 11 9.77 27.10 -54.73
N THR A 12 9.70 27.45 -53.45
CA THR A 12 10.56 28.46 -52.82
C THR A 12 10.98 27.96 -51.44
N ALA A 13 12.29 27.76 -51.29
CA ALA A 13 12.95 27.50 -50.01
C ALA A 13 12.98 28.78 -49.16
N SER A 14 12.73 28.66 -47.87
CA SER A 14 13.15 29.62 -46.85
C SER A 14 13.34 28.88 -45.53
N LEU A 15 14.59 28.53 -45.25
CA LEU A 15 15.05 28.08 -43.94
C LEU A 15 14.98 29.29 -43.00
N LEU A 16 13.95 29.38 -42.17
CA LEU A 16 14.02 30.20 -40.96
C LEU A 16 14.53 29.30 -39.83
N SER A 17 15.83 29.43 -39.58
CA SER A 17 16.46 29.06 -38.32
C SER A 17 15.79 29.89 -37.21
N ALA A 18 14.78 29.32 -36.56
CA ALA A 18 14.30 29.85 -35.29
C ALA A 18 15.34 29.49 -34.23
N CYS A 19 16.17 30.47 -33.86
CA CYS A 19 16.92 30.42 -32.61
C CYS A 19 15.90 30.55 -31.48
N SER A 20 15.42 29.42 -30.97
CA SER A 20 14.81 29.40 -29.64
C SER A 20 15.95 29.43 -28.64
N ASP A 21 16.29 30.64 -28.18
CA ASP A 21 17.00 30.84 -26.91
C ASP A 21 15.98 30.57 -25.80
N GLU A 22 15.74 29.29 -25.53
CA GLU A 22 15.03 28.88 -24.32
C GLU A 22 16.07 28.81 -23.23
N THR A 23 16.19 29.93 -22.52
CA THR A 23 16.82 30.00 -21.21
C THR A 23 16.34 28.80 -20.39
N GLU A 24 17.21 27.79 -20.24
CA GLU A 24 17.00 26.69 -19.31
C GLU A 24 16.82 27.32 -17.93
N THR A 25 15.56 27.47 -17.54
CA THR A 25 15.22 27.66 -16.14
C THR A 25 15.62 26.36 -15.47
N GLU A 26 16.84 26.34 -14.92
CA GLU A 26 17.33 25.31 -14.04
C GLU A 26 16.28 25.17 -12.93
N THR A 27 15.42 24.17 -13.10
CA THR A 27 14.48 23.79 -12.06
C THR A 27 15.36 23.39 -10.90
N PRO A 28 15.27 24.04 -9.73
CA PRO A 28 16.04 23.59 -8.59
C PRO A 28 15.68 22.12 -8.39
N ARG A 29 16.68 21.23 -8.51
CA ARG A 29 16.54 19.86 -8.04
C ARG A 29 16.28 19.99 -6.57
N VAL A 30 15.01 19.92 -6.20
CA VAL A 30 14.61 19.55 -4.86
C VAL A 30 15.19 18.16 -4.71
N ASP A 31 16.30 18.09 -3.99
CA ASP A 31 16.87 16.85 -3.53
C ASP A 31 15.83 16.28 -2.57
N GLU A 32 14.89 15.51 -3.14
CA GLU A 32 13.85 14.82 -2.41
C GLU A 32 14.56 13.70 -1.65
N THR A 33 15.16 14.09 -0.53
CA THR A 33 15.54 13.13 0.51
C THR A 33 14.23 12.48 0.94
N THR A 34 13.88 11.37 0.29
CA THR A 34 12.86 10.45 0.78
C THR A 34 13.35 9.97 2.14
N ALA A 35 12.90 10.63 3.21
CA ALA A 35 13.06 10.08 4.54
C ALA A 35 12.36 8.72 4.52
N GLU A 36 13.12 7.64 4.74
CA GLU A 36 12.52 6.32 4.98
C GLU A 36 11.60 6.47 6.19
N ALA A 37 10.29 6.44 5.94
CA ALA A 37 9.32 6.44 7.01
C ALA A 37 9.51 5.15 7.82
N THR A 38 9.63 5.28 9.14
CA THR A 38 9.64 4.11 10.02
C THR A 38 8.31 3.37 9.82
N PRO A 39 8.33 2.05 9.58
CA PRO A 39 7.11 1.27 9.45
C PRO A 39 6.21 1.44 10.68
N ALA A 40 4.89 1.45 10.46
CA ALA A 40 3.94 1.46 11.56
C ALA A 40 4.19 0.26 12.49
N PHE A 41 3.95 0.42 13.80
CA PHE A 41 4.32 -0.59 14.80
C PHE A 41 3.73 -1.97 14.51
N TYR A 42 2.51 -2.02 13.96
CA TYR A 42 1.83 -3.27 13.62
C TYR A 42 2.52 -4.06 12.51
N VAL A 43 3.40 -3.45 11.73
CA VAL A 43 4.11 -4.14 10.65
C VAL A 43 5.10 -5.15 11.24
N GLY A 44 5.02 -6.39 10.76
CA GLY A 44 5.89 -7.49 11.17
C GLY A 44 5.16 -8.82 11.27
N THR A 45 5.87 -9.82 11.78
CA THR A 45 5.34 -11.15 12.04
C THR A 45 5.02 -11.29 13.54
N TRP A 46 3.84 -11.83 13.82
CA TRP A 46 3.25 -11.87 15.16
C TRP A 46 2.62 -13.23 15.43
N ALA A 47 2.64 -13.70 16.67
CA ALA A 47 1.97 -14.94 17.07
C ALA A 47 1.29 -14.81 18.43
N ALA A 48 0.11 -15.43 18.59
CA ALA A 48 -0.60 -15.45 19.87
C ALA A 48 0.07 -16.37 20.90
N ASP A 49 0.92 -17.30 20.45
CA ASP A 49 1.87 -18.05 21.25
C ASP A 49 3.23 -18.01 20.55
N THR A 50 4.28 -17.63 21.27
CA THR A 50 5.66 -17.58 20.74
C THR A 50 6.15 -18.90 20.13
N ALA A 51 5.65 -20.05 20.59
CA ALA A 51 5.99 -21.34 20.00
C ALA A 51 5.51 -21.45 18.54
N TRP A 52 4.45 -20.72 18.18
CA TRP A 52 3.90 -20.70 16.82
C TRP A 52 4.72 -19.86 15.85
N CYS A 53 5.70 -19.07 16.30
CA CYS A 53 6.55 -18.29 15.40
C CYS A 53 7.33 -19.14 14.38
N THR A 54 7.54 -20.43 14.69
CA THR A 54 8.19 -21.38 13.77
C THR A 54 7.29 -21.85 12.61
N GLY A 55 5.98 -21.55 12.67
CA GLY A 55 5.00 -22.04 11.70
C GLY A 55 4.77 -23.56 11.76
N GLN A 56 5.18 -24.21 12.86
CA GLN A 56 4.98 -25.64 13.09
C GLN A 56 3.97 -25.86 14.22
N GLY A 57 3.08 -26.84 14.04
CA GLY A 57 2.14 -27.27 15.08
C GLY A 57 0.70 -26.80 14.87
N GLU A 58 -0.01 -26.59 15.98
CA GLU A 58 -1.47 -26.32 15.98
C GLU A 58 -1.82 -24.86 15.64
N GLY A 59 -0.86 -23.94 15.81
CA GLY A 59 -1.02 -22.53 15.49
C GLY A 59 0.09 -21.99 14.59
N PHE A 60 -0.13 -20.80 14.05
CA PHE A 60 0.68 -20.21 12.99
C PHE A 60 0.87 -18.72 13.29
N PRO A 61 2.01 -18.14 12.89
CA PRO A 61 2.17 -16.70 12.96
C PRO A 61 1.30 -16.05 11.88
N ILE A 62 0.99 -14.78 12.10
CA ILE A 62 0.44 -13.88 11.10
C ILE A 62 1.55 -12.91 10.68
N THR A 63 1.54 -12.48 9.42
CA THR A 63 2.37 -11.37 8.96
C THR A 63 1.45 -10.21 8.61
N ILE A 64 1.74 -9.04 9.15
CA ILE A 64 1.05 -7.80 8.81
C ILE A 64 2.05 -6.92 8.09
N GLU A 65 1.78 -6.63 6.82
CA GLU A 65 2.51 -5.67 6.01
C GLU A 65 1.88 -4.28 6.16
N ALA A 66 2.38 -3.26 5.46
CA ALA A 66 1.83 -1.91 5.57
C ALA A 66 0.33 -1.86 5.22
N ASP A 67 -0.07 -2.64 4.21
CA ASP A 67 -1.41 -2.66 3.60
C ASP A 67 -1.95 -4.09 3.39
N ARG A 68 -1.39 -5.10 4.05
CA ARG A 68 -1.86 -6.50 3.95
C ARG A 68 -1.85 -7.24 5.26
N PHE A 69 -2.84 -8.10 5.46
CA PHE A 69 -2.93 -9.05 6.57
C PHE A 69 -2.82 -10.48 6.03
N LEU A 70 -1.76 -11.18 6.42
CA LEU A 70 -1.43 -12.52 5.95
C LEU A 70 -1.60 -13.53 7.10
N GLY A 71 -2.71 -14.26 7.07
CA GLY A 71 -2.92 -15.44 7.91
C GLY A 71 -2.52 -16.73 7.19
N ARG A 72 -2.68 -17.87 7.87
CA ARG A 72 -2.40 -19.19 7.28
C ARG A 72 -3.25 -19.50 6.05
N GLU A 73 -4.55 -19.26 6.16
CA GLU A 73 -5.54 -19.68 5.15
C GLU A 73 -6.11 -18.51 4.37
N ASN A 74 -5.90 -17.28 4.84
CA ASN A 74 -6.48 -16.08 4.25
C ASN A 74 -5.41 -15.01 4.09
N THR A 75 -5.46 -14.35 2.94
CA THR A 75 -4.75 -13.10 2.67
C THR A 75 -5.79 -12.01 2.47
N CYS A 76 -5.59 -10.89 3.14
CA CYS A 76 -6.50 -9.76 3.08
C CYS A 76 -5.74 -8.48 2.74
N ASP A 77 -6.32 -7.66 1.89
CA ASP A 77 -5.87 -6.28 1.70
C ASP A 77 -6.40 -5.43 2.87
N MET A 78 -5.57 -4.55 3.39
CA MET A 78 -5.90 -3.57 4.43
C MET A 78 -6.12 -2.21 3.78
N THR A 79 -7.32 -1.68 3.94
CA THR A 79 -7.70 -0.36 3.42
C THR A 79 -8.26 0.51 4.54
N ALA A 80 -8.50 1.80 4.25
CA ALA A 80 -9.04 2.76 5.22
C ALA A 80 -8.24 2.82 6.55
N ILE A 81 -6.93 2.62 6.48
CA ILE A 81 -6.05 2.60 7.65
C ILE A 81 -6.03 4.00 8.28
N THR A 82 -6.41 4.09 9.54
CA THR A 82 -6.51 5.37 10.28
C THR A 82 -5.94 5.19 11.68
N ASP A 83 -5.13 6.16 12.15
CA ASP A 83 -4.64 6.20 13.53
C ASP A 83 -5.78 6.45 14.52
N THR A 84 -5.73 5.82 15.69
CA THR A 84 -6.67 6.10 16.79
C THR A 84 -6.07 7.09 17.80
N PRO A 85 -6.90 7.85 18.55
CA PRO A 85 -6.43 8.74 19.60
C PRO A 85 -5.57 8.06 20.68
N GLU A 86 -5.76 6.75 20.87
CA GLU A 86 -5.03 5.91 21.82
C GLU A 86 -3.68 5.41 21.28
N GLY A 87 -3.30 5.76 20.05
CA GLY A 87 -2.05 5.35 19.43
C GLY A 87 -2.09 3.99 18.75
N GLY A 88 -3.29 3.48 18.42
CA GLY A 88 -3.49 2.28 17.60
C GLY A 88 -3.89 2.63 16.17
N TRP A 89 -4.41 1.62 15.46
CA TRP A 89 -4.92 1.74 14.10
C TRP A 89 -6.26 1.02 13.94
N THR A 90 -7.13 1.57 13.11
CA THR A 90 -8.25 0.85 12.53
C THR A 90 -8.00 0.59 11.05
N ALA A 91 -8.44 -0.55 10.53
CA ALA A 91 -8.40 -0.86 9.10
C ALA A 91 -9.66 -1.64 8.68
N GLN A 92 -9.96 -1.60 7.38
CA GLN A 92 -10.93 -2.49 6.74
C GLN A 92 -10.17 -3.59 5.99
N LEU A 93 -10.42 -4.85 6.37
CA LEU A 93 -9.92 -6.01 5.64
C LEU A 93 -10.86 -6.36 4.49
N SER A 94 -10.27 -6.64 3.33
CA SER A 94 -10.91 -7.34 2.22
C SER A 94 -10.15 -8.65 1.99
N CYS A 95 -10.72 -9.78 2.40
CA CYS A 95 -10.10 -11.09 2.32
C CYS A 95 -10.65 -11.89 1.15
N GLU A 96 -9.79 -12.65 0.46
CA GLU A 96 -10.19 -13.61 -0.55
C GLU A 96 -9.92 -15.05 -0.07
N SER A 97 -10.93 -15.90 -0.15
CA SER A 97 -10.83 -17.32 0.21
C SER A 97 -11.82 -18.15 -0.59
N GLU A 98 -11.34 -19.21 -1.24
CA GLU A 98 -12.17 -20.16 -2.03
C GLU A 98 -13.10 -19.48 -3.08
N GLY A 99 -12.67 -18.35 -3.65
CA GLY A 99 -13.45 -17.59 -4.64
C GLY A 99 -14.56 -16.71 -4.03
N MET A 100 -14.60 -16.58 -2.71
CA MET A 100 -15.45 -15.65 -1.98
C MET A 100 -14.62 -14.49 -1.44
N SER A 101 -15.22 -13.30 -1.43
CA SER A 101 -14.65 -12.13 -0.78
C SER A 101 -15.44 -11.79 0.48
N THR A 102 -14.74 -11.54 1.58
CA THR A 102 -15.32 -11.13 2.85
C THR A 102 -14.70 -9.82 3.31
N SER A 103 -15.50 -8.97 3.95
CA SER A 103 -15.06 -7.68 4.51
C SER A 103 -15.18 -7.71 6.03
N GLU A 104 -14.12 -7.34 6.74
CA GLU A 104 -14.11 -7.30 8.21
C GLU A 104 -13.33 -6.09 8.75
N SER A 105 -13.85 -5.43 9.79
CA SER A 105 -13.14 -4.36 10.47
C SER A 105 -12.05 -4.94 11.37
N LEU A 106 -10.93 -4.22 11.50
CA LEU A 106 -9.79 -4.59 12.33
C LEU A 106 -9.36 -3.42 13.20
N MET A 107 -9.10 -3.69 14.48
CA MET A 107 -8.41 -2.75 15.37
C MET A 107 -7.08 -3.36 15.81
N LEU A 108 -6.02 -2.55 15.73
CA LEU A 108 -4.65 -2.89 16.06
C LEU A 108 -4.17 -1.94 17.15
N SER A 109 -3.75 -2.45 18.30
CA SER A 109 -3.37 -1.61 19.45
C SER A 109 -2.06 -2.09 20.06
N PRO A 110 -1.01 -1.25 20.14
CA PRO A 110 0.19 -1.57 20.89
C PRO A 110 -0.13 -1.81 22.38
N VAL A 111 0.45 -2.85 22.96
CA VAL A 111 0.40 -3.15 24.40
C VAL A 111 1.81 -3.47 24.88
N GLY A 112 2.57 -2.42 25.22
CA GLY A 112 4.03 -2.54 25.39
C GLY A 112 4.67 -2.93 24.05
N ASP A 113 5.43 -4.03 24.04
CA ASP A 113 6.07 -4.56 22.84
C ASP A 113 5.19 -5.57 22.07
N GLN A 114 3.96 -5.81 22.54
CA GLN A 114 2.99 -6.72 21.94
C GLN A 114 1.94 -5.97 21.12
N LEU A 115 1.21 -6.71 20.29
CA LEU A 115 0.12 -6.18 19.48
C LEU A 115 -1.21 -6.84 19.87
N ALA A 116 -2.15 -6.06 20.39
CA ALA A 116 -3.52 -6.51 20.58
C ALA A 116 -4.30 -6.34 19.27
N ILE A 117 -4.98 -7.40 18.82
CA ILE A 117 -5.81 -7.39 17.63
C ILE A 117 -7.25 -7.70 18.04
N THR A 118 -8.18 -6.86 17.59
CA THR A 118 -9.61 -7.00 17.87
C THR A 118 -10.40 -6.97 16.57
N TRP A 119 -11.37 -7.87 16.43
CA TRP A 119 -12.30 -7.95 15.31
C TRP A 119 -13.68 -7.44 15.77
N PRO A 120 -14.02 -6.16 15.54
CA PRO A 120 -15.21 -5.53 16.12
C PRO A 120 -16.51 -6.16 15.63
N ASP A 121 -16.53 -6.63 14.37
CA ASP A 121 -17.70 -7.22 13.73
C ASP A 121 -17.97 -8.67 14.18
N ARG A 122 -17.09 -9.23 15.01
CA ARG A 122 -17.22 -10.56 15.61
C ARG A 122 -17.69 -10.43 17.07
N ALA A 123 -17.11 -11.20 17.99
CA ALA A 123 -17.36 -11.08 19.42
C ALA A 123 -16.66 -9.88 20.07
N ALA A 124 -15.87 -9.10 19.31
CA ALA A 124 -15.03 -8.00 19.78
C ALA A 124 -14.04 -8.38 20.90
N GLU A 125 -13.73 -9.67 21.04
CA GLU A 125 -12.64 -10.14 21.90
C GLU A 125 -11.29 -9.78 21.28
N SER A 126 -10.36 -9.38 22.14
CA SER A 126 -8.99 -9.04 21.73
C SER A 126 -8.06 -10.22 21.98
N THR A 127 -7.19 -10.49 21.02
CA THR A 127 -6.09 -11.44 21.16
C THR A 127 -4.79 -10.66 21.17
N VAL A 128 -3.93 -10.92 22.16
CA VAL A 128 -2.60 -10.29 22.26
C VAL A 128 -1.58 -11.18 21.56
N PHE A 129 -0.80 -10.59 20.65
CA PHE A 129 0.24 -11.28 19.90
C PHE A 129 1.62 -10.77 20.32
N SER A 130 2.54 -11.72 20.49
CA SER A 130 3.97 -11.45 20.63
C SER A 130 4.63 -11.33 19.26
N ARG A 131 5.64 -10.47 19.15
CA ARG A 131 6.43 -10.34 17.93
C ARG A 131 7.27 -11.62 17.73
N CYS A 132 7.35 -12.09 16.49
CA CYS A 132 8.29 -13.14 16.09
C CYS A 132 9.62 -12.52 15.66
N GLU A 133 10.73 -13.17 16.02
CA GLU A 133 12.10 -12.77 15.67
C GLU A 133 12.55 -13.27 14.29
#